data_AF-A0A7K1UJI2-F1
#
_entry.id   AF-A0A7K1UJI2-F1
#
_cell.length_a   1.000
_cell.length_b   1.000
_cell.length_c   1.000
_cell.angle_alpha   90.00
_cell.angle_beta   90.00
_cell.angle_gamma   90.00
#
_symmetry.space_group_name_H-M   'P 1'
#
loop_
_entity.id
_entity.type
_entity.pdbx_description
1 polymer ?
#
loop_
_entity_poly.entity_id
_entity_poly.type
_entity_poly.pdbx_seq_one_letter_code
_entity_poly.pdbx_strand_id
1 'polypeptide(L)'
;MAVLPAPEKHETRLPTSPITQSDAIQERQRANAAAAPGLPGGLHSRLTPRTVSVLNWLIVAASVYVLITAVNVIGSGFSIAAGDQAAVLFSFAANPVVGLMIGVVATALTQSSSTTTSVTVGLVAGGLPLSIAVPIILGANIGTTLTNTLVSLGMVRDKEQFRRGF
;
A
#
# COMPACT_ATOMS: atom_id res chain seq x y z
N MET A 1 -21.35 75.27 -20.90
CA MET A 1 -20.24 74.70 -20.11
C MET A 1 -20.81 73.55 -19.29
N ALA A 2 -20.94 72.37 -19.91
CA ALA A 2 -21.49 71.18 -19.27
C ALA A 2 -20.32 70.39 -18.66
N VAL A 3 -20.27 70.34 -17.33
CA VAL A 3 -19.31 69.52 -16.59
C VAL A 3 -19.75 68.07 -16.74
N LEU A 4 -19.00 67.30 -17.53
CA LEU A 4 -19.15 65.84 -17.59
C LEU A 4 -18.72 65.23 -16.24
N PRO A 5 -19.54 64.37 -15.61
CA PRO A 5 -19.13 63.65 -14.41
C PRO A 5 -18.04 62.63 -14.75
N ALA A 6 -17.04 62.53 -13.87
CA ALA A 6 -15.91 61.60 -14.00
C ALA A 6 -16.38 60.13 -13.98
N PRO A 7 -15.72 59.23 -14.75
CA PRO A 7 -16.06 57.81 -14.74
C PRO A 7 -15.73 57.19 -13.38
N GLU A 8 -16.72 56.51 -12.78
CA GLU A 8 -16.54 55.71 -11.57
C GLU A 8 -15.45 54.66 -11.81
N LYS A 9 -14.46 54.64 -10.93
CA LYS A 9 -13.47 53.56 -10.89
C LYS A 9 -14.22 52.31 -10.46
N HIS A 10 -14.54 51.44 -11.40
CA HIS A 10 -14.88 50.06 -11.08
C HIS A 10 -13.65 49.44 -10.41
N GLU A 11 -13.60 49.50 -9.08
CA GLU A 11 -12.78 48.63 -8.26
C GLU A 11 -13.25 47.20 -8.54
N THR A 12 -12.66 46.55 -9.53
CA THR A 12 -12.60 45.10 -9.59
C THR A 12 -11.83 44.68 -8.34
N ARG A 13 -12.56 44.43 -7.26
CA ARG A 13 -12.05 43.73 -6.09
C ARG A 13 -11.52 42.39 -6.59
N LEU A 14 -10.22 42.31 -6.82
CA LEU A 14 -9.52 41.04 -6.90
C LEU A 14 -9.89 40.28 -5.61
N PRO A 15 -10.43 39.06 -5.68
CA PRO A 15 -10.72 38.28 -4.49
C PRO A 15 -9.40 38.06 -3.75
N THR A 16 -9.24 38.73 -2.60
CA THR A 16 -8.05 38.66 -1.73
C THR A 16 -8.07 37.43 -0.82
N SER A 17 -8.86 36.40 -1.14
CA SER A 17 -8.76 35.13 -0.44
C SER A 17 -7.46 34.43 -0.86
N PRO A 18 -6.59 34.01 0.07
CA PRO A 18 -5.54 33.05 -0.24
C PRO A 18 -6.25 31.81 -0.79
N ILE A 19 -6.13 31.56 -2.10
CA ILE A 19 -6.65 30.31 -2.68
C ILE A 19 -5.85 29.21 -1.98
N THR A 20 -6.50 28.47 -1.09
CA THR A 20 -5.81 27.42 -0.35
C THR A 20 -5.44 26.37 -1.38
N GLN A 21 -4.24 25.78 -1.29
CA GLN A 21 -3.79 24.74 -2.25
C GLN A 21 -4.82 23.60 -2.38
N SER A 22 -5.62 23.37 -1.33
CA SER A 22 -6.80 22.52 -1.31
C SER A 22 -7.88 22.88 -2.34
N ASP A 23 -8.17 24.17 -2.53
CA ASP A 23 -9.22 24.67 -3.44
C ASP A 23 -8.82 24.44 -4.90
N ALA A 24 -7.54 24.68 -5.24
CA ALA A 24 -7.01 24.44 -6.57
C ALA A 24 -6.94 22.94 -6.92
N ILE A 25 -6.63 22.08 -5.93
CA ILE A 25 -6.69 20.62 -6.10
C ILE A 25 -8.15 20.18 -6.29
N GLN A 26 -9.09 20.75 -5.53
CA GLN A 26 -10.50 20.42 -5.61
C GLN A 26 -11.13 20.89 -6.93
N GLU A 27 -10.73 22.04 -7.45
CA GLU A 27 -11.19 22.56 -8.74
C GLU A 27 -10.65 21.74 -9.91
N ARG A 28 -9.38 21.32 -9.86
CA ARG A 28 -8.81 20.36 -10.84
C ARG A 28 -9.49 19.00 -10.77
N GLN A 29 -9.85 18.52 -9.58
CA GLN A 29 -10.61 17.29 -9.42
C GLN A 29 -12.02 17.41 -9.99
N ARG A 30 -12.70 18.56 -9.81
CA ARG A 30 -14.01 18.84 -10.42
C ARG A 30 -13.94 18.92 -11.94
N ALA A 31 -12.92 19.59 -12.48
CA ALA A 31 -12.70 19.67 -13.92
C ALA A 31 -12.42 18.29 -14.55
N ASN A 32 -11.63 17.44 -13.88
CA ASN A 32 -11.36 16.08 -14.33
C ASN A 32 -12.59 15.15 -14.21
N ALA A 33 -13.45 15.36 -13.20
CA ALA A 33 -14.70 14.62 -13.08
C ALA A 33 -15.73 15.02 -14.16
N ALA A 34 -15.75 16.29 -14.57
CA ALA A 34 -16.60 16.79 -15.64
C ALA A 34 -16.10 16.39 -17.05
N ALA A 35 -14.81 16.15 -17.21
CA ALA A 35 -14.20 15.69 -18.46
C ALA A 35 -14.26 14.17 -18.67
N ALA A 36 -14.76 13.39 -17.70
CA ALA A 36 -14.95 11.96 -17.87
C ALA A 36 -16.10 11.72 -18.88
N PRO A 37 -15.82 11.11 -20.05
CA PRO A 37 -16.87 10.80 -21.01
C PRO A 37 -17.89 9.88 -20.32
N GLY A 38 -19.15 10.32 -20.29
CA GLY A 38 -20.26 9.55 -19.74
C GLY A 38 -20.30 8.19 -20.42
N LEU A 39 -19.84 7.16 -19.72
CA LEU A 39 -19.94 5.79 -20.17
C LEU A 39 -21.42 5.49 -20.40
N PRO A 40 -21.84 5.08 -21.62
CA PRO A 40 -23.21 4.61 -21.84
C PRO A 40 -23.45 3.43 -20.89
N GLY A 41 -24.48 3.56 -20.04
CA GLY A 41 -24.84 2.60 -19.02
C GLY A 41 -25.02 1.21 -19.62
N GLY A 42 -23.97 0.39 -19.48
CA GLY A 42 -23.85 -0.91 -20.13
C GLY A 42 -23.90 -2.04 -19.10
N LEU A 43 -25.11 -2.51 -18.80
CA LEU A 43 -25.36 -3.87 -18.25
C LEU A 43 -24.71 -4.27 -16.90
N HIS A 44 -24.14 -3.35 -16.09
CA HIS A 44 -23.55 -3.73 -14.79
C HIS A 44 -24.53 -3.75 -13.59
N SER A 45 -25.81 -3.38 -13.79
CA SER A 45 -26.71 -2.98 -12.70
C SER A 45 -27.88 -3.94 -12.39
N ARG A 46 -27.64 -5.26 -12.38
CA ARG A 46 -28.62 -6.22 -11.84
C ARG A 46 -28.23 -6.89 -10.53
N LEU A 47 -27.24 -6.36 -9.81
CA LEU A 47 -26.94 -6.76 -8.44
C LEU A 47 -27.19 -5.57 -7.52
N THR A 48 -27.98 -5.78 -6.45
CA THR A 48 -28.18 -4.74 -5.44
C THR A 48 -26.85 -4.43 -4.75
N PRO A 49 -26.59 -3.18 -4.32
CA PRO A 49 -25.34 -2.82 -3.62
C PRO A 49 -25.06 -3.69 -2.38
N ARG A 50 -26.13 -4.17 -1.72
CA ARG A 50 -26.04 -5.13 -0.61
C ARG A 50 -25.52 -6.50 -1.04
N THR A 51 -25.99 -7.03 -2.18
CA THR A 51 -25.55 -8.32 -2.71
C THR A 51 -24.05 -8.31 -3.06
N VAL A 52 -23.57 -7.25 -3.71
CA VAL A 52 -22.14 -7.12 -4.07
C VAL A 52 -21.26 -7.02 -2.83
N SER A 53 -21.70 -6.29 -1.80
CA SER A 53 -20.95 -6.17 -0.55
C SER A 53 -20.85 -7.51 0.20
N VAL A 54 -21.96 -8.24 0.31
CA VAL A 54 -21.97 -9.58 0.93
C VAL A 54 -21.09 -10.55 0.13
N LEU A 55 -21.17 -10.52 -1.21
CA LEU A 55 -20.34 -11.36 -2.08
C LEU A 55 -18.84 -11.07 -1.88
N ASN A 56 -18.43 -9.80 -1.80
CA ASN A 56 -17.05 -9.44 -1.56
C ASN A 56 -16.55 -9.95 -0.20
N TRP A 57 -17.34 -9.82 0.86
CA TRP A 57 -16.99 -10.36 2.18
C TRP A 57 -16.87 -11.88 2.19
N LEU A 58 -17.71 -12.59 1.43
CA LEU A 58 -17.57 -14.04 1.24
C LEU A 58 -16.29 -14.40 0.49
N ILE A 59 -15.91 -13.64 -0.54
CA ILE A 59 -14.65 -13.85 -1.27
C ILE A 59 -13.44 -13.64 -0.35
N VAL A 60 -13.47 -12.61 0.51
CA VAL A 60 -12.43 -12.38 1.52
C VAL A 60 -12.34 -13.56 2.51
N ALA A 61 -13.47 -14.02 3.03
CA ALA A 61 -13.49 -15.16 3.95
C ALA A 61 -12.97 -16.45 3.28
N ALA A 62 -13.39 -16.71 2.04
CA ALA A 62 -12.94 -17.87 1.27
C ALA A 62 -11.43 -17.82 0.97
N SER A 63 -10.89 -16.65 0.61
CA SER A 63 -9.46 -16.48 0.36
C SER A 63 -8.61 -16.68 1.62
N VAL A 64 -9.08 -16.21 2.79
CA VAL A 64 -8.43 -16.50 4.08
C VAL A 64 -8.44 -18.01 4.39
N TYR A 65 -9.58 -18.68 4.19
CA TYR A 65 -9.68 -20.13 4.42
C TYR A 65 -8.74 -20.93 3.52
N VAL A 66 -8.69 -20.58 2.23
CA VAL A 66 -7.78 -21.21 1.26
C VAL A 66 -6.32 -20.95 1.63
N LEU A 67 -5.98 -19.73 2.05
CA LEU A 67 -4.64 -19.39 2.50
C LEU A 67 -4.19 -20.27 3.67
N ILE A 68 -5.02 -20.38 4.72
CA ILE A 68 -4.70 -21.19 5.90
C ILE A 68 -4.52 -22.66 5.52
N THR A 69 -5.41 -23.18 4.66
CA THR A 69 -5.34 -24.58 4.19
C THR A 69 -4.07 -24.82 3.37
N ALA A 70 -3.71 -23.90 2.48
CA ALA A 70 -2.50 -23.99 1.67
C ALA A 70 -1.25 -24.01 2.54
N VAL A 71 -1.21 -23.22 3.61
CA VAL A 71 -0.06 -23.19 4.52
C VAL A 71 0.09 -24.48 5.31
N ASN A 72 -1.01 -25.09 5.77
CA ASN A 72 -0.97 -26.40 6.42
C ASN A 72 -0.45 -27.50 5.47
N VAL A 73 -0.83 -27.42 4.18
CA VAL A 73 -0.33 -28.33 3.14
C VAL A 73 1.15 -28.09 2.85
N ILE A 74 1.62 -26.84 2.82
CA ILE A 74 3.05 -26.53 2.65
C ILE A 74 3.85 -27.02 3.85
N GLY A 75 3.37 -26.84 5.08
CA GLY A 75 4.05 -27.31 6.29
C GLY A 75 4.22 -28.82 6.32
N SER A 76 3.12 -29.55 6.06
CA SER A 76 3.15 -31.02 5.98
C SER A 76 3.96 -31.52 4.76
N GLY A 77 3.80 -30.91 3.60
CA GLY A 77 4.54 -31.24 2.38
C GLY A 77 6.04 -30.97 2.50
N PHE A 78 6.45 -29.87 3.14
CA PHE A 78 7.84 -29.55 3.40
C PHE A 78 8.46 -30.55 4.37
N SER A 79 7.75 -30.94 5.43
CA SER A 79 8.22 -31.97 6.36
C SER A 79 8.48 -33.32 5.68
N ILE A 80 7.68 -33.65 4.66
CA ILE A 80 7.83 -34.89 3.87
C ILE A 80 8.95 -34.75 2.83
N ALA A 81 9.03 -33.60 2.15
CA ALA A 81 9.97 -33.37 1.06
C ALA A 81 11.41 -33.09 1.54
N ALA A 82 11.57 -32.41 2.67
CA ALA A 82 12.88 -32.00 3.18
C ALA A 82 13.55 -33.08 4.05
N GLY A 83 12.80 -34.06 4.57
CA GLY A 83 13.33 -35.20 5.33
C GLY A 83 14.34 -34.79 6.43
N ASP A 84 15.49 -35.45 6.49
CA ASP A 84 16.57 -35.15 7.45
C ASP A 84 17.25 -33.78 7.23
N GLN A 85 17.16 -33.21 6.02
CA GLN A 85 17.77 -31.91 5.70
C GLN A 85 16.93 -30.72 6.17
N ALA A 86 15.68 -30.97 6.56
CA ALA A 86 14.80 -29.95 7.14
C ALA A 86 15.43 -29.32 8.39
N ALA A 87 16.10 -30.13 9.22
CA ALA A 87 16.74 -29.66 10.45
C ALA A 87 17.87 -28.64 10.17
N VAL A 88 18.64 -28.84 9.10
CA VAL A 88 19.72 -27.92 8.70
C VAL A 88 19.11 -26.61 8.16
N LEU A 89 18.07 -26.68 7.34
CA LEU A 89 17.33 -25.51 6.85
C LEU A 89 16.69 -24.71 7.99
N PHE A 90 16.08 -25.39 8.96
CA PHE A 90 15.53 -24.74 10.14
C PHE A 90 16.62 -24.15 11.04
N SER A 91 17.79 -24.78 11.16
CA SER A 91 18.92 -24.23 11.92
C SER A 91 19.48 -22.95 11.29
N PHE A 92 19.50 -22.89 9.95
CA PHE A 92 19.92 -21.70 9.22
C PHE A 92 18.88 -20.58 9.34
N ALA A 93 17.59 -20.92 9.20
CA ALA A 93 16.48 -19.99 9.39
C ALA A 93 16.30 -19.55 10.85
N ALA A 94 16.79 -20.31 11.83
CA ALA A 94 16.82 -19.95 13.24
C ALA A 94 17.79 -18.80 13.53
N ASN A 95 18.70 -18.47 12.60
CA ASN A 95 19.49 -17.25 12.72
C ASN A 95 18.56 -16.04 12.52
N PRO A 96 18.43 -15.16 13.54
CA PRO A 96 17.49 -14.04 13.48
C PRO A 96 17.81 -13.05 12.35
N VAL A 97 19.07 -12.94 11.92
CA VAL A 97 19.45 -12.08 10.80
C VAL A 97 18.89 -12.63 9.48
N VAL A 98 18.94 -13.96 9.30
CA VAL A 98 18.41 -14.62 8.10
C VAL A 98 16.88 -14.48 8.06
N GLY A 99 16.20 -14.76 9.16
CA GLY A 99 14.74 -14.57 9.26
C GLY A 99 14.33 -13.12 8.98
N LEU A 100 15.07 -12.14 9.51
CA LEU A 100 14.85 -10.73 9.23
C LEU A 100 15.00 -10.40 7.74
N MET A 101 16.06 -10.86 7.09
CA MET A 101 16.28 -10.61 5.66
C MET A 101 15.19 -11.26 4.79
N ILE A 102 14.70 -12.45 5.16
CA ILE A 102 13.56 -13.09 4.49
C ILE A 102 12.34 -12.18 4.59
N GLY A 103 12.03 -11.63 5.76
CA GLY A 103 10.93 -10.68 5.96
C GLY A 103 11.07 -9.41 5.12
N VAL A 104 12.26 -8.81 5.10
CA VAL A 104 12.55 -7.60 4.31
C VAL A 104 12.34 -7.85 2.82
N VAL A 105 12.90 -8.93 2.28
CA VAL A 105 12.78 -9.26 0.85
C VAL A 105 11.35 -9.64 0.50
N ALA A 106 10.69 -10.45 1.32
CA ALA A 106 9.30 -10.83 1.10
C ALA A 106 8.39 -9.60 1.04
N THR A 107 8.56 -8.64 1.95
CA THR A 107 7.78 -7.40 1.94
C THR A 107 8.17 -6.46 0.81
N ALA A 108 9.44 -6.40 0.39
CA ALA A 108 9.83 -5.63 -0.78
C ALA A 108 9.15 -6.17 -2.07
N LEU A 109 9.01 -7.49 -2.17
CA LEU A 109 8.34 -8.15 -3.30
C LEU A 109 6.82 -7.96 -3.26
N THR A 110 6.20 -8.11 -2.10
CA THR A 110 4.72 -7.97 -1.96
C THR A 110 4.26 -6.54 -1.78
N GLN A 111 5.18 -5.61 -1.49
CA GLN A 111 4.96 -4.19 -1.13
C GLN A 111 4.00 -3.97 0.06
N SER A 112 3.60 -5.02 0.75
CA SER A 112 2.59 -4.99 1.80
C SER A 112 3.08 -5.82 2.98
N SER A 113 3.46 -5.14 4.07
CA SER A 113 3.87 -5.81 5.31
C SER A 113 2.73 -6.57 5.96
N SER A 114 1.47 -6.12 5.81
CA SER A 114 0.30 -6.83 6.34
C SER A 114 0.08 -8.17 5.63
N THR A 115 0.32 -8.24 4.32
CA THR A 115 0.28 -9.49 3.56
C THR A 115 1.38 -10.44 4.03
N THR A 116 2.62 -9.97 4.13
CA THR A 116 3.76 -10.80 4.60
C THR A 116 3.55 -11.31 6.03
N THR A 117 3.03 -10.46 6.92
CA THR A 117 2.74 -10.85 8.31
C THR A 117 1.61 -11.88 8.37
N SER A 118 0.55 -11.71 7.59
CA SER A 118 -0.58 -12.65 7.56
C SER A 118 -0.16 -14.05 7.07
N VAL A 119 0.68 -14.12 6.04
CA VAL A 119 1.27 -15.39 5.56
C VAL A 119 2.14 -16.02 6.64
N THR A 120 2.97 -15.23 7.32
CA THR A 120 3.85 -15.70 8.39
C THR A 120 3.04 -16.26 9.57
N VAL A 121 1.96 -15.59 9.97
CA VAL A 121 1.04 -16.09 11.01
C VAL A 121 0.36 -17.39 10.58
N GLY A 122 -0.03 -17.50 9.31
CA GLY A 122 -0.50 -18.77 8.74
C GLY A 122 0.53 -19.89 8.86
N LEU A 123 1.82 -19.59 8.62
CA LEU A 123 2.91 -20.56 8.75
C LEU A 123 3.12 -21.02 10.18
N VAL A 124 3.01 -20.09 11.14
CA VAL A 124 3.02 -20.44 12.57
C VAL A 124 1.87 -21.38 12.93
N ALA A 125 0.67 -21.14 12.40
CA ALA A 125 -0.46 -22.05 12.59
C ALA A 125 -0.22 -23.46 11.99
N GLY A 126 0.57 -23.54 10.91
CA GLY A 126 1.00 -24.78 10.27
C GLY A 126 2.23 -25.46 10.89
N GLY A 127 2.75 -24.94 12.01
CA GLY A 127 3.86 -25.56 12.75
C GLY A 127 5.22 -24.86 12.63
N LEU A 128 5.29 -23.66 12.02
CA LEU A 128 6.54 -22.88 12.00
C LEU A 128 6.89 -22.37 13.41
N PRO A 129 8.12 -22.58 13.91
CA PRO A 129 8.54 -22.09 15.22
C PRO A 129 8.46 -20.56 15.33
N LEU A 130 7.97 -20.05 16.46
CA LEU A 130 7.90 -18.62 16.73
C LEU A 130 9.27 -17.94 16.71
N SER A 131 10.34 -18.67 17.07
CA SER A 131 11.72 -18.18 17.00
C SER A 131 12.16 -17.79 15.58
N ILE A 132 11.57 -18.40 14.54
CA ILE A 132 11.81 -18.07 13.14
C ILE A 132 10.82 -17.02 12.66
N ALA A 133 9.56 -17.09 13.11
CA ALA A 133 8.52 -16.16 12.69
C ALA A 133 8.73 -14.72 13.18
N VAL A 134 9.20 -14.53 14.42
CA VAL A 134 9.40 -13.19 15.01
C VAL A 134 10.38 -12.33 14.20
N PRO A 135 11.60 -12.82 13.85
CA PRO A 135 12.51 -12.07 12.99
C PRO A 135 11.92 -11.74 11.60
N ILE A 136 11.14 -12.65 11.00
CA ILE A 136 10.46 -12.41 9.72
C ILE A 136 9.48 -11.24 9.82
N ILE A 137 8.67 -11.20 10.89
CA ILE A 137 7.70 -10.11 11.10
C ILE A 137 8.43 -8.77 11.34
N LEU A 138 9.54 -8.78 12.09
CA LEU A 138 10.38 -7.59 12.26
C LEU A 138 10.95 -7.11 10.91
N GLY A 139 11.42 -8.04 10.08
CA GLY A 139 11.87 -7.77 8.72
C GLY A 139 10.78 -7.17 7.84
N ALA A 140 9.55 -7.66 7.94
CA ALA A 140 8.41 -7.13 7.17
C ALA A 140 8.12 -5.65 7.49
N ASN A 141 8.24 -5.26 8.77
CA ASN A 141 8.07 -3.86 9.17
C ASN A 141 9.22 -2.96 8.70
N ILE A 142 10.45 -3.49 8.63
CA ILE A 142 11.60 -2.75 8.09
C ILE A 142 11.49 -2.62 6.56
N GLY A 143 11.03 -3.68 5.88
CA GLY A 143 10.97 -3.76 4.42
C GLY A 143 10.13 -2.66 3.76
N THR A 144 9.03 -2.23 4.38
CA THR A 144 8.20 -1.13 3.86
C THR A 144 8.93 0.22 3.85
N THR A 145 9.86 0.42 4.78
CA THR A 145 10.65 1.65 4.88
C THR A 145 11.90 1.63 4.00
N LEU A 146 12.39 0.44 3.62
CA LEU A 146 13.66 0.28 2.89
C LEU A 146 13.70 1.08 1.58
N THR A 147 12.65 1.01 0.77
CA THR A 147 12.57 1.75 -0.50
C THR A 147 12.63 3.26 -0.27
N ASN A 148 11.87 3.77 0.71
CA ASN A 148 11.86 5.19 1.04
C ASN A 148 13.23 5.66 1.57
N THR A 149 13.87 4.85 2.40
CA THR A 149 15.22 5.12 2.91
C THR A 149 16.26 5.14 1.79
N LEU A 150 16.23 4.18 0.85
CA LEU A 150 17.15 4.16 -0.29
C LEU A 150 16.97 5.38 -1.20
N VAL A 151 15.72 5.76 -1.49
CA VAL A 151 15.39 6.96 -2.27
C VAL A 151 15.88 8.22 -1.55
N SER A 152 15.62 8.34 -0.23
CA SER A 152 16.08 9.46 0.59
C SER A 152 17.61 9.59 0.59
N LEU A 153 18.34 8.49 0.75
CA LEU A 153 19.81 8.48 0.68
C LEU A 153 20.34 8.85 -0.72
N GLY A 154 19.63 8.45 -1.78
CA GLY A 154 19.95 8.88 -3.14
C GLY A 154 19.80 10.38 -3.34
N MET A 155 18.71 10.97 -2.81
CA MET A 155 18.44 12.41 -2.90
C MET A 155 19.40 13.26 -2.07
N VAL A 156 19.95 12.75 -0.96
CA VAL A 156 20.95 13.47 -0.13
C VAL A 156 22.21 13.87 -0.93
N ARG A 157 22.53 13.17 -2.02
CA ARG A 157 23.66 13.55 -2.90
C ARG A 157 23.34 14.66 -3.90
N ASP A 158 22.07 15.00 -4.10
CA ASP A 158 21.64 16.02 -5.07
C ASP A 158 21.52 17.41 -4.41
N LYS A 159 22.65 18.12 -4.35
CA LYS A 159 22.75 19.47 -3.78
C LYS A 159 21.83 20.50 -4.49
N GLU A 160 21.43 20.25 -5.73
CA GLU A 160 20.61 21.17 -6.53
C GLU A 160 19.13 21.12 -6.13
N GLN A 161 18.59 19.92 -5.81
CA GLN A 161 17.22 19.78 -5.32
C GLN A 161 17.05 20.28 -3.88
N PHE A 162 18.07 20.10 -3.04
CA PHE A 162 18.07 20.62 -1.66
C PHE A 162 18.02 22.16 -1.62
N ARG A 163 18.64 22.83 -2.60
CA ARG A 163 18.65 24.31 -2.72
C ARG A 163 17.38 24.90 -3.38
N ARG A 164 16.50 24.07 -3.92
CA ARG A 164 15.21 24.49 -4.52
C ARG A 164 14.01 24.19 -3.63
N GLY A 165 14.16 23.27 -2.67
CA GLY A 165 13.12 22.89 -1.70
C GLY A 165 13.14 23.70 -0.40
N PHE A 166 14.18 24.48 -0.16
CA PHE A 166 14.33 25.45 0.93
C PHE A 166 14.85 26.77 0.34
#